data_AF-A0A4Q3UU39-F1
#
_entry.id   AF-A0A4Q3UU39-F1
#
_cell.length_a   1.000
_cell.length_b   1.000
_cell.length_c   1.000
_cell.angle_alpha   90.00
_cell.angle_beta   90.00
_cell.angle_gamma   90.00
#
_symmetry.space_group_name_H-M   'P 1'
#
loop_
_entity.id
_entity.type
_entity.pdbx_description
1 polymer ?
#
loop_
_entity_poly.entity_id
_entity_poly.type
_entity_poly.pdbx_seq_one_letter_code
_entity_poly.pdbx_strand_id
1 'polypeptide(L)'
;MDDFAAPLQRDPAIALPESVVLPRLKQGPLHKVEFVVELVGPRSAAASAVSRLLDYDWYTALGHPRLWGMRPTDDKWQPLAASHDGSYDSVAISYPIVRADGRLDARAASQIIEHATEFANMIGRRAMPLPQVGEVERLARELEKIRENLDVGVSFAFAPSRGKVAERDLWPIFAA
;
A
#
# COMPACT_ATOMS: atom_id res chain seq x y z
N MET A 1 37.05 39.47 38.07
CA MET A 1 37.28 39.22 36.64
C MET A 1 36.98 37.74 36.45
N ASP A 2 35.72 37.45 36.10
CA ASP A 2 35.18 36.09 35.99
C ASP A 2 35.21 35.66 34.51
N ASP A 3 36.29 34.97 34.10
CA ASP A 3 36.41 34.40 32.75
C ASP A 3 35.82 32.97 32.64
N PHE A 4 35.12 32.48 33.68
CA PHE A 4 34.59 31.11 33.72
C PHE A 4 33.08 30.98 33.46
N ALA A 5 32.38 32.07 33.11
CA ALA A 5 30.92 32.07 32.90
C ALA A 5 30.48 32.12 31.43
N ALA A 6 31.40 32.16 30.46
CA ALA A 6 31.04 32.19 29.04
C ALA A 6 30.68 30.78 28.53
N PRO A 7 29.52 30.58 27.87
CA PRO A 7 29.18 29.31 27.28
C PRO A 7 30.21 28.93 26.20
N LEU A 8 30.81 27.74 26.32
CA LEU A 8 31.74 27.18 25.35
C LEU A 8 31.07 27.11 23.97
N GLN A 9 31.48 27.98 23.04
CA GLN A 9 31.04 27.91 21.65
C GLN A 9 31.83 26.84 20.91
N ARG A 10 31.16 26.08 20.04
CA ARG A 10 31.82 25.08 19.19
C ARG A 10 32.82 25.77 18.28
N ASP A 11 34.07 25.32 18.33
CA ASP A 11 35.12 25.76 17.41
C ASP A 11 34.77 25.31 15.97
N PRO A 12 34.56 26.24 15.03
CA PRO A 12 34.21 25.90 13.66
C PRO A 12 35.34 25.17 12.90
N ALA A 13 36.58 25.18 13.42
CA ALA A 13 37.68 24.42 12.83
C ALA A 13 37.65 22.91 13.14
N ILE A 14 36.89 22.50 14.17
CA ILE A 14 36.86 21.11 14.68
C ILE A 14 35.44 20.51 14.62
N ALA A 15 34.42 21.35 14.45
CA ALA A 15 33.04 20.89 14.35
C ALA A 15 32.83 20.02 13.10
N LEU A 16 32.55 18.73 13.30
CA LEU A 16 32.07 17.85 12.24
C LEU A 16 30.81 18.48 11.61
N PRO A 17 30.68 18.51 10.27
CA PRO A 17 29.47 19.00 9.64
C PRO A 17 28.29 18.19 10.16
N GLU A 18 27.22 18.88 10.56
CA GLU A 18 25.98 18.21 10.95
C GLU A 18 25.54 17.37 9.76
N SER A 19 25.72 16.05 9.88
CA SER A 19 25.14 15.14 8.93
C SER A 19 23.64 15.36 9.01
N VAL A 20 23.04 15.88 7.94
CA VAL A 20 21.61 15.85 7.75
C VAL A 20 21.23 14.38 7.78
N VAL A 21 20.87 13.89 8.96
CA VAL A 21 20.23 12.59 9.10
C VAL A 21 18.87 12.81 8.49
N LEU A 22 18.75 12.52 7.18
CA LEU A 22 17.45 12.31 6.57
C LEU A 22 16.73 11.34 7.51
N PRO A 23 15.52 11.68 8.00
CA PRO A 23 14.79 10.76 8.85
C PRO A 23 14.75 9.46 8.08
N ARG A 24 15.36 8.41 8.65
CA ARG A 24 15.20 7.07 8.11
C ARG A 24 13.69 6.90 8.07
N LEU A 25 13.10 6.94 6.87
CA LEU A 25 11.76 6.45 6.64
C LEU A 25 11.81 5.05 7.19
N LYS A 26 11.37 4.88 8.45
CA LYS A 26 11.15 3.57 9.01
C LYS A 26 10.21 2.96 7.98
N GLN A 27 10.68 1.96 7.26
CA GLN A 27 9.80 1.01 6.63
C GLN A 27 9.01 0.44 7.81
N GLY A 28 7.88 1.09 8.11
CA GLY A 28 6.92 0.58 9.06
C GLY A 28 6.47 -0.80 8.60
N PRO A 29 5.71 -1.54 9.42
CA PRO A 29 5.05 -2.73 8.91
C PRO A 29 4.36 -2.35 7.60
N LEU A 30 4.69 -3.04 6.51
CA LEU A 30 4.01 -2.90 5.23
C LEU A 30 2.52 -3.09 5.55
N HIS A 31 1.81 -1.98 5.73
CA HIS A 31 0.42 -2.03 6.14
C HIS A 31 -0.30 -2.77 5.02
N LYS A 32 -1.06 -3.81 5.37
CA LYS A 32 -1.84 -4.57 4.39
C LYS A 32 -2.92 -3.63 3.85
N VAL A 33 -2.60 -2.97 2.75
CA VAL A 33 -3.47 -2.02 2.05
C VAL A 33 -4.44 -2.71 1.10
N GLU A 34 -4.20 -3.99 0.82
CA GLU A 34 -5.04 -4.83 -0.02
C GLU A 34 -5.67 -5.97 0.78
N PHE A 35 -6.92 -6.26 0.43
CA PHE A 35 -7.58 -7.51 0.72
C PHE A 35 -7.30 -8.46 -0.44
N VAL A 36 -6.65 -9.57 -0.13
CA VAL A 36 -6.19 -10.58 -1.10
C VAL A 36 -6.89 -11.88 -0.80
N VAL A 37 -7.41 -12.54 -1.83
CA VAL A 37 -7.87 -13.93 -1.76
C VAL A 37 -6.94 -14.77 -2.61
N GLU A 38 -6.15 -15.61 -1.96
CA GLU A 38 -5.27 -16.55 -2.64
C GLU A 38 -6.02 -17.86 -2.93
N LEU A 39 -5.90 -18.36 -4.16
CA LEU A 39 -6.46 -19.65 -4.54
C LEU A 39 -5.39 -20.72 -4.37
N VAL A 40 -5.42 -21.41 -3.22
CA VAL A 40 -4.39 -22.37 -2.82
C VAL A 40 -4.81 -23.81 -3.12
N GLY A 41 -3.86 -24.65 -3.50
CA GLY A 41 -4.11 -26.07 -3.71
C GLY A 41 -2.80 -26.87 -3.88
N PRO A 42 -2.86 -28.20 -3.74
CA PRO A 42 -1.66 -29.05 -3.78
C PRO A 42 -1.08 -29.24 -5.19
N ARG A 43 -1.78 -28.79 -6.24
CA ARG A 43 -1.37 -28.93 -7.65
C ARG A 43 -1.50 -27.61 -8.38
N SER A 44 -0.62 -27.40 -9.37
CA SER A 44 -0.72 -26.30 -10.34
C SER A 44 -2.07 -26.33 -11.06
N ALA A 45 -2.73 -25.18 -11.22
CA ALA A 45 -3.99 -25.07 -11.96
C ALA A 45 -3.71 -24.84 -13.45
N ALA A 46 -4.49 -25.48 -14.33
CA ALA A 46 -4.34 -25.30 -15.77
C ALA A 46 -4.61 -23.85 -16.17
N ALA A 47 -3.76 -23.27 -17.02
CA ALA A 47 -3.88 -21.86 -17.43
C ALA A 47 -5.23 -21.56 -18.12
N SER A 48 -5.74 -22.51 -18.90
CA SER A 48 -7.06 -22.41 -19.56
C SER A 48 -8.21 -22.29 -18.56
N ALA A 49 -8.13 -22.99 -17.42
CA ALA A 49 -9.15 -22.93 -16.38
C ALA A 49 -9.04 -21.63 -15.58
N VAL A 50 -7.82 -21.21 -15.22
CA VAL A 50 -7.58 -19.95 -14.48
C VAL A 50 -7.94 -18.72 -15.32
N SER A 51 -7.70 -18.75 -16.63
CA SER A 51 -8.02 -17.64 -17.54
C SER A 51 -9.51 -17.28 -17.55
N ARG A 52 -10.39 -18.19 -17.11
CA ARG A 52 -11.82 -17.92 -16.94
C ARG A 52 -12.13 -16.84 -15.91
N LEU A 53 -11.19 -16.50 -15.00
CA LEU A 53 -11.32 -15.32 -14.13
C LEU A 53 -11.40 -14.00 -14.91
N LEU A 54 -10.86 -13.99 -16.14
CA LEU A 54 -10.90 -12.84 -17.04
C LEU A 54 -12.20 -12.77 -17.83
N ASP A 55 -13.03 -13.82 -17.79
CA ASP A 55 -14.34 -13.82 -18.44
C ASP A 55 -15.24 -12.78 -17.76
N TYR A 56 -16.08 -12.10 -18.55
CA TYR A 56 -16.92 -11.00 -18.08
C TYR A 56 -17.78 -11.36 -16.85
N ASP A 57 -18.36 -12.56 -16.84
CA ASP A 57 -19.24 -13.01 -15.76
C ASP A 57 -18.48 -13.13 -14.44
N TRP A 58 -17.30 -13.74 -14.44
CA TRP A 58 -16.48 -13.90 -13.25
C TRP A 58 -15.87 -12.57 -12.80
N TYR A 59 -15.33 -11.80 -13.75
CA TYR A 59 -14.71 -10.53 -13.45
C TYR A 59 -15.70 -9.53 -12.84
N THR A 60 -16.95 -9.54 -13.32
CA THR A 60 -18.04 -8.69 -12.81
C THR A 60 -18.58 -9.19 -11.48
N ALA A 61 -18.81 -10.50 -11.32
CA ALA A 61 -19.28 -11.09 -10.06
C ALA A 61 -18.30 -10.83 -8.90
N LEU A 62 -16.99 -10.82 -9.20
CA LEU A 62 -15.94 -10.51 -8.23
C LEU A 62 -15.73 -9.00 -8.02
N GLY A 63 -16.50 -8.12 -8.67
CA GLY A 63 -16.41 -6.67 -8.46
C GLY A 63 -15.15 -6.02 -9.02
N HIS A 64 -14.72 -6.47 -10.21
CA HIS A 64 -13.56 -5.94 -10.95
C HIS A 64 -12.23 -5.96 -10.17
N PRO A 65 -11.76 -7.15 -9.74
CA PRO A 65 -10.52 -7.29 -8.98
C PRO A 65 -9.27 -7.02 -9.81
N ARG A 66 -8.14 -6.82 -9.13
CA ARG A 66 -6.83 -7.08 -9.74
C ARG A 66 -6.55 -8.58 -9.66
N LEU A 67 -6.15 -9.16 -10.78
CA LEU A 67 -5.90 -10.59 -10.89
C LEU A 67 -4.41 -10.83 -11.09
N TRP A 68 -3.87 -11.78 -10.32
CA TRP A 68 -2.46 -12.11 -10.31
C TRP A 68 -2.27 -13.62 -10.48
N GLY A 69 -1.24 -14.00 -11.23
CA GLY A 69 -0.82 -15.37 -11.40
C GLY A 69 0.70 -15.49 -11.24
N MET A 70 1.14 -16.67 -10.81
CA MET A 70 2.55 -17.04 -10.78
C MET A 70 2.68 -18.42 -11.42
N ARG A 71 3.36 -18.48 -12.57
CA ARG A 71 3.68 -19.75 -13.24
C ARG A 71 4.87 -20.43 -12.55
N PRO A 72 5.10 -21.74 -12.78
CA PRO A 72 6.24 -22.45 -12.20
C PRO A 72 7.62 -21.84 -12.51
N THR A 73 7.73 -21.11 -13.62
CA THR A 73 8.96 -20.45 -14.07
C THR A 73 9.10 -19.02 -13.57
N ASP A 74 8.04 -18.44 -13.00
CA ASP A 74 8.04 -17.05 -12.58
C ASP A 74 8.72 -16.92 -11.21
N ASP A 75 9.51 -15.87 -11.02
CA ASP A 75 10.17 -15.54 -9.74
C ASP A 75 9.33 -14.59 -8.88
N LYS A 76 8.26 -14.02 -9.45
CA LYS A 76 7.35 -13.06 -8.83
C LYS A 76 5.96 -13.14 -9.43
N TRP A 77 4.98 -12.61 -8.68
CA TRP A 77 3.62 -12.42 -9.16
C TRP A 77 3.57 -11.52 -10.39
N GLN A 78 2.79 -11.95 -11.39
CA GLN A 78 2.53 -11.22 -12.62
C GLN A 78 1.03 -10.94 -12.75
N PRO A 79 0.62 -9.85 -13.43
CA PRO A 79 -0.78 -9.66 -13.80
C PRO A 79 -1.28 -10.88 -14.58
N LEU A 80 -2.47 -11.37 -14.22
CA LEU A 80 -3.04 -12.53 -14.88
C LEU A 80 -3.36 -12.18 -16.33
N ALA A 81 -2.79 -12.94 -17.26
CA ALA A 81 -3.07 -12.83 -18.69
C ALA A 81 -3.79 -14.08 -19.20
N ALA A 82 -4.66 -13.87 -20.19
CA ALA A 82 -5.35 -14.96 -20.87
C ALA A 82 -4.33 -15.89 -21.54
N SER A 83 -4.42 -17.18 -21.22
CA SER A 83 -3.49 -18.20 -21.72
C SER A 83 -4.17 -19.56 -21.74
N HIS A 84 -4.14 -20.22 -22.88
CA HIS A 84 -4.62 -21.61 -22.99
C HIS A 84 -3.56 -22.63 -22.57
N ASP A 85 -2.28 -22.24 -22.62
CA ASP A 85 -1.14 -23.13 -22.37
C ASP A 85 -0.45 -22.90 -21.02
N GLY A 86 0.05 -23.99 -20.45
CA GLY A 86 0.80 -24.01 -19.20
C GLY A 86 -0.08 -24.11 -17.96
N SER A 87 0.49 -23.71 -16.83
CA SER A 87 -0.16 -23.79 -15.52
C SER A 87 0.28 -22.64 -14.62
N TYR A 88 -0.52 -22.39 -13.59
CA TYR A 88 -0.23 -21.45 -12.51
C TYR A 88 -0.06 -22.21 -11.21
N ASP A 89 1.05 -21.98 -10.50
CA ASP A 89 1.29 -22.53 -9.17
C ASP A 89 0.49 -21.76 -8.13
N SER A 90 0.43 -20.43 -8.26
CA SER A 90 -0.34 -19.55 -7.38
C SER A 90 -1.19 -18.58 -8.18
N VAL A 91 -2.39 -18.30 -7.67
CA VAL A 91 -3.36 -17.35 -8.23
C VAL A 91 -3.90 -16.50 -7.09
N ALA A 92 -3.97 -15.18 -7.27
CA ALA A 92 -4.48 -14.28 -6.25
C ALA A 92 -5.41 -13.23 -6.86
N ILE A 93 -6.44 -12.89 -6.09
CA ILE A 93 -7.45 -11.88 -6.39
C ILE A 93 -7.26 -10.76 -5.37
N SER A 94 -6.91 -9.54 -5.80
CA SER A 94 -6.63 -8.44 -4.88
C SER A 94 -7.51 -7.21 -5.07
N TYR A 95 -7.78 -6.55 -3.94
CA TYR A 95 -8.64 -5.38 -3.82
C TYR A 95 -8.00 -4.36 -2.89
N PRO A 96 -7.93 -3.07 -3.25
CA PRO A 96 -7.60 -2.04 -2.28
C PRO A 96 -8.66 -2.02 -1.18
N ILE A 97 -8.22 -2.02 0.09
CA ILE A 97 -9.12 -1.92 1.26
C ILE A 97 -9.74 -0.52 1.33
N VAL A 98 -8.98 0.51 0.99
CA VAL A 98 -9.45 1.89 0.89
C VAL A 98 -9.27 2.35 -0.55
N ARG A 99 -10.33 2.91 -1.13
CA ARG A 99 -10.42 3.41 -2.49
C ARG A 99 -10.87 4.87 -2.47
N ALA A 100 -10.81 5.55 -3.61
CA ALA A 100 -11.28 6.93 -3.73
C ALA A 100 -12.81 7.06 -3.55
N ASP A 101 -13.55 6.01 -3.91
CA ASP A 101 -15.01 5.94 -3.89
C ASP A 101 -15.57 5.31 -2.60
N GLY A 102 -14.73 4.76 -1.73
CA GLY A 102 -15.16 4.16 -0.47
C GLY A 102 -14.15 3.19 0.12
N ARG A 103 -14.57 2.40 1.11
CA ARG A 103 -13.75 1.35 1.73
C ARG A 103 -14.43 0.00 1.63
N LEU A 104 -13.64 -1.06 1.61
CA LEU A 104 -14.13 -2.42 1.70
C LEU A 104 -14.66 -2.68 3.12
N ASP A 105 -15.89 -3.17 3.22
CA ASP A 105 -16.48 -3.61 4.48
C ASP A 105 -16.47 -5.13 4.61
N ALA A 106 -16.85 -5.64 5.78
CA ALA A 106 -16.87 -7.08 6.04
C ALA A 106 -17.90 -7.81 5.15
N ARG A 107 -19.01 -7.16 4.78
CA ARG A 107 -20.06 -7.77 3.94
C ARG A 107 -19.57 -8.00 2.52
N ALA A 108 -18.94 -6.99 1.92
CA ALA A 108 -18.33 -7.07 0.60
C ALA A 108 -17.19 -8.09 0.59
N ALA A 109 -16.35 -8.11 1.63
CA ALA A 109 -15.29 -9.11 1.77
C ALA A 109 -15.84 -10.55 1.85
N SER A 110 -16.95 -10.78 2.58
CA SER A 110 -17.64 -12.08 2.60
C SER A 110 -18.13 -12.49 1.21
N GLN A 111 -18.82 -11.60 0.49
CA GLN A 111 -19.33 -11.88 -0.85
C GLN A 111 -18.21 -12.20 -1.84
N ILE A 112 -17.09 -11.47 -1.77
CA ILE A 112 -15.89 -11.74 -2.56
C ILE A 112 -15.37 -13.15 -2.29
N ILE A 113 -15.31 -13.57 -1.03
CA ILE A 113 -14.84 -14.91 -0.68
C ILE A 113 -15.80 -15.98 -1.15
N GLU A 114 -17.11 -15.76 -1.06
CA GLU A 114 -18.12 -16.70 -1.56
C GLU A 114 -17.89 -16.99 -3.05
N HIS A 115 -17.83 -15.94 -3.89
CA HIS A 115 -17.56 -16.08 -5.32
C HIS A 115 -16.16 -16.62 -5.62
N ALA A 116 -15.15 -16.19 -4.88
CA ALA A 116 -13.79 -16.72 -5.03
C ALA A 116 -13.72 -18.20 -4.66
N THR A 117 -14.51 -18.66 -3.67
CA THR A 117 -14.60 -20.06 -3.26
C THR A 117 -15.29 -20.91 -4.32
N GLU A 118 -16.38 -20.40 -4.91
CA GLU A 118 -17.05 -21.05 -6.04
C GLU A 118 -16.06 -21.29 -7.19
N PHE A 119 -15.32 -20.25 -7.59
CA PHE A 119 -14.31 -20.36 -8.63
C PHE A 119 -13.15 -21.31 -8.24
N ALA A 120 -12.63 -21.18 -7.01
CA ALA A 120 -11.54 -22.01 -6.52
C ALA A 120 -11.90 -23.50 -6.60
N ASN A 121 -13.11 -23.86 -6.20
CA ASN A 121 -13.60 -25.24 -6.26
C ASN A 121 -13.61 -25.78 -7.70
N MET A 122 -13.98 -24.96 -8.69
CA MET A 122 -13.98 -25.35 -10.11
C MET A 122 -12.58 -25.71 -10.61
N ILE A 123 -11.54 -25.08 -10.09
CA ILE A 123 -10.14 -25.36 -10.44
C ILE A 123 -9.44 -26.30 -9.45
N GLY A 124 -10.19 -26.92 -8.53
CA GLY A 124 -9.67 -27.87 -7.54
C GLY A 124 -8.80 -27.23 -6.45
N ARG A 125 -9.10 -25.97 -6.09
CA ARG A 125 -8.39 -25.16 -5.10
C ARG A 125 -9.32 -24.65 -4.00
N ARG A 126 -8.76 -23.96 -3.01
CA ARG A 126 -9.46 -23.31 -1.91
C ARG A 126 -9.16 -21.81 -1.91
N ALA A 127 -10.16 -21.00 -1.64
CA ALA A 127 -9.98 -19.57 -1.46
C ALA A 127 -9.52 -19.28 -0.01
N MET A 128 -8.42 -18.55 0.13
CA MET A 128 -7.83 -18.19 1.42
C MET A 128 -7.70 -16.66 1.51
N PRO A 129 -8.52 -16.01 2.34
CA PRO A 129 -8.47 -14.56 2.47
C PRO A 129 -7.33 -14.09 3.38
N LEU A 130 -6.73 -12.97 3.00
CA LEU A 130 -5.67 -12.27 3.71
C LEU A 130 -5.90 -10.75 3.54
N PRO A 131 -6.24 -9.99 4.60
CA PRO A 131 -6.55 -10.42 5.97
C PRO A 131 -7.84 -11.27 6.06
N GLN A 132 -8.13 -11.80 7.25
CA GLN A 132 -9.42 -12.47 7.49
C GLN A 132 -10.58 -11.47 7.39
N VAL A 133 -11.77 -11.94 6.98
CA VAL A 133 -12.95 -11.07 6.76
C VAL A 133 -13.26 -10.16 7.95
N GLY A 134 -13.26 -10.73 9.16
CA GLY A 134 -13.56 -9.99 10.38
C GLY A 134 -12.56 -8.88 10.70
N GLU A 135 -11.39 -8.88 10.07
CA GLU A 135 -10.34 -7.88 10.28
C GLU A 135 -10.39 -6.73 9.26
N VAL A 136 -11.08 -6.91 8.12
CA VAL A 136 -11.11 -5.95 7.01
C VAL A 136 -11.56 -4.57 7.47
N GLU A 137 -12.67 -4.50 8.22
CA GLU A 137 -13.23 -3.23 8.65
C GLU A 137 -12.36 -2.50 9.69
N ARG A 138 -11.69 -3.27 10.57
CA ARG A 138 -10.71 -2.72 11.51
C ARG A 138 -9.53 -2.11 10.75
N LEU A 139 -8.98 -2.85 9.78
CA LEU A 139 -7.87 -2.40 8.97
C LEU A 139 -8.24 -1.19 8.09
N ALA A 140 -9.44 -1.17 7.53
CA ALA A 140 -9.94 -0.03 6.77
C ALA A 140 -9.94 1.25 7.62
N ARG A 141 -10.49 1.19 8.84
CA ARG A 141 -10.47 2.32 9.79
C ARG A 141 -9.07 2.76 10.18
N GLU A 142 -8.14 1.82 10.37
CA GLU A 142 -6.74 2.12 10.67
C GLU A 142 -6.06 2.83 9.52
N LEU A 143 -6.27 2.36 8.29
CA LEU A 143 -5.73 2.97 7.08
C LEU A 143 -6.30 4.38 6.84
N GLU A 144 -7.58 4.60 7.10
CA GLU A 144 -8.20 5.93 7.02
C GLU A 144 -7.59 6.91 8.04
N LYS A 145 -7.41 6.49 9.30
CA LYS A 145 -6.73 7.31 10.32
C LYS A 145 -5.29 7.63 9.93
N ILE A 146 -4.56 6.67 9.36
CA ILE A 146 -3.21 6.90 8.85
C ILE A 146 -3.23 7.93 7.71
N ARG A 147 -4.16 7.77 6.76
CA ARG A 147 -4.34 8.74 5.66
C ARG A 147 -4.60 10.14 6.21
N GLU A 148 -5.55 10.29 7.13
CA GLU A 148 -5.87 11.58 7.76
C GLU A 148 -4.65 12.16 8.48
N ASN A 149 -3.91 11.36 9.24
CA ASN A 149 -2.70 11.82 9.95
C ASN A 149 -1.55 12.22 9.00
N LEU A 150 -1.45 11.61 7.82
CA LEU A 150 -0.49 12.01 6.78
C LEU A 150 -0.95 13.29 6.05
N ASP A 151 -2.26 13.50 5.98
CA ASP A 151 -2.88 14.69 5.38
C ASP A 151 -2.88 15.91 6.34
N VAL A 152 -2.61 15.69 7.64
CA VAL A 152 -2.21 16.77 8.56
C VAL A 152 -0.83 17.26 8.15
N GLY A 153 -0.82 18.22 7.23
CA GLY A 153 0.35 18.75 6.55
C GLY A 153 1.51 19.13 7.47
N VAL A 154 2.72 18.90 6.96
CA VAL A 154 3.95 19.46 7.52
C VAL A 154 3.91 20.98 7.31
N SER A 155 3.51 21.72 8.33
CA SER A 155 3.69 23.18 8.39
C SER A 155 5.15 23.48 8.69
N PHE A 156 5.90 23.95 7.70
CA PHE A 156 7.23 24.51 7.91
C PHE A 156 7.08 25.93 8.46
N ALA A 157 7.28 26.10 9.77
CA ALA A 157 7.46 27.42 10.35
C ALA A 157 8.91 27.88 10.07
N PHE A 158 9.08 28.76 9.09
CA PHE A 158 10.35 29.45 8.87
C PHE A 158 10.49 30.53 9.94
N ALA A 159 11.28 30.27 10.99
CA ALA A 159 11.69 31.28 11.95
C ALA A 159 13.09 31.80 11.53
N PRO A 160 13.21 32.92 10.80
CA PRO A 160 14.50 33.45 10.43
C PRO A 160 15.30 33.83 11.68
N SER A 161 16.47 33.24 11.86
CA SER A 161 17.30 33.42 13.06
C SER A 161 18.02 34.76 13.14
N ARG A 162 17.89 35.64 12.13
CA ARG A 162 18.24 37.07 12.17
C ARG A 162 17.88 37.70 10.83
N GLY A 163 17.14 38.80 10.87
CA GLY A 163 16.82 39.62 9.71
C GLY A 163 15.32 39.75 9.53
N LYS A 164 14.80 40.97 9.76
CA LYS A 164 13.42 41.33 9.45
C LYS A 164 13.24 41.25 7.94
N VAL A 165 12.69 40.16 7.43
CA VAL A 165 12.22 40.11 6.05
C VAL A 165 10.85 40.78 6.04
N ALA A 166 10.70 41.83 5.24
CA ALA A 166 9.40 42.48 5.08
C ALA A 166 8.45 41.51 4.36
N GLU A 167 7.23 41.37 4.87
CA GLU A 167 6.21 40.45 4.35
C GLU A 167 5.96 40.61 2.83
N ARG A 168 6.20 41.82 2.29
CA ARG A 168 6.16 42.15 0.87
C ARG A 168 7.10 41.29 0.00
N ASP A 169 8.22 40.84 0.54
CA ASP A 169 9.28 40.15 -0.22
C ASP A 169 9.05 38.63 -0.27
N LEU A 170 8.03 38.12 0.43
CA LEU A 170 7.68 36.69 0.48
C LEU A 170 6.67 36.26 -0.62
N TRP A 171 6.09 37.20 -1.38
CA TRP A 171 4.93 36.92 -2.24
C TRP A 171 5.07 36.99 -3.78
N PRO A 172 6.23 36.99 -4.46
CA PRO A 172 6.22 37.07 -5.93
C PRO A 172 6.24 35.69 -6.61
N ILE A 173 5.18 34.87 -6.50
CA ILE A 173 4.97 33.71 -7.43
C ILE A 173 3.51 33.55 -7.92
N PHE A 174 2.49 34.25 -7.40
CA PHE A 174 1.11 34.17 -7.93
C PHE A 174 0.53 35.49 -8.44
N ALA A 175 1.36 36.29 -9.12
CA ALA A 175 0.86 37.36 -9.98
C ALA A 175 1.79 37.56 -11.20
N ALA A 176 1.61 36.69 -12.20
CA ALA A 176 1.87 36.96 -13.60
C ALA A 176 0.94 36.06 -14.44
#